data_AF-A0A431IKK9-F1
#
_entry.id   AF-A0A431IKK9-F1
#
_cell.length_a   1.000
_cell.length_b   1.000
_cell.length_c   1.000
_cell.angle_alpha   90.00
_cell.angle_beta   90.00
_cell.angle_gamma   90.00
#
_symmetry.space_group_name_H-M   'P 1'
#
loop_
_entity.id
_entity.type
_entity.pdbx_description
1 polymer ?
#
loop_
_entity_poly.entity_id
_entity_poly.type
_entity_poly.pdbx_seq_one_letter_code
_entity_poly.pdbx_strand_id
1 'polypeptide(L)'
;MQDPNKLLKAAVDNIVNSINVEKLPAHAAVVKTAKEMDLNVHFIKRACEVINVALTYEHFRKNAEARDKDFPIVDAQKVSAEVFNQPEKTTNEKKSEFFSGSIVEETVPNFRKAKHDAQFRDQFAKLSTAKDETRGMSEQGICEKAGLAKLALERELDVCRTDAAGAKHGVQSQFAYLVNHWSKEASARLSFAEFESQAFSRYGEAVIPYIDLIYKAAGCKEARGEHDPKYVAYDDSRELLVLASFLEATDALREANEKLAEITLTMAELEDQKNQAYAKLAAARQEEAQAQTDEAAPEKQAAEGPIKIEFVDPVIAAANAKVAARKEEAEKKAGVLGDSMPGKLFDAFSDHYKKESTPGGGAGGGALGNLDRKLLIQNLMATDPILKTYNPKRVADSYEQFLRLAPELSNEKEIVRSHLRQMVASQAMTAFDGAQLMDANTKLLKQKQMEGGARPIKEEK
;
A
#
# COMPACT_ATOMS: atom_id res chain seq x y z
N MET A 1 7.26 -40.33 0.48
CA MET A 1 6.01 -39.60 0.13
C MET A 1 5.49 -40.18 -1.17
N GLN A 2 4.27 -40.72 -1.20
CA GLN A 2 3.66 -41.17 -2.46
C GLN A 2 3.43 -39.95 -3.36
N ASP A 3 3.66 -40.11 -4.66
CA ASP A 3 3.40 -39.09 -5.67
C ASP A 3 1.91 -38.67 -5.63
N PRO A 4 1.59 -37.39 -5.38
CA PRO A 4 0.22 -36.90 -5.26
C PRO A 4 -0.69 -37.31 -6.41
N ASN A 5 -0.15 -37.42 -7.63
CA ASN A 5 -0.92 -37.80 -8.81
C ASN A 5 -1.29 -39.28 -8.81
N LYS A 6 -0.43 -40.14 -8.25
CA LYS A 6 -0.71 -41.58 -8.12
C LYS A 6 -1.81 -41.84 -7.10
N LEU A 7 -1.81 -41.09 -5.99
CA LEU A 7 -2.86 -41.19 -4.98
C LEU A 7 -4.22 -40.74 -5.54
N LEU A 8 -4.26 -39.59 -6.23
CA LEU A 8 -5.48 -39.10 -6.86
C LEU A 8 -6.00 -40.08 -7.91
N LYS A 9 -5.12 -40.64 -8.76
CA LYS A 9 -5.51 -41.64 -9.74
C LYS A 9 -6.12 -42.88 -9.09
N ALA A 10 -5.47 -43.43 -8.06
CA ALA A 10 -5.99 -44.59 -7.33
C ALA A 10 -7.34 -44.30 -6.67
N ALA A 11 -7.53 -43.09 -6.12
CA ALA A 11 -8.81 -42.67 -5.55
C ALA A 11 -9.91 -42.60 -6.62
N VAL A 12 -9.63 -42.00 -7.78
CA VAL A 12 -10.59 -41.94 -8.89
C VAL A 12 -10.93 -43.34 -9.41
N ASP A 13 -9.95 -44.22 -9.56
CA ASP A 13 -10.16 -45.61 -10.00
C ASP A 13 -11.07 -46.38 -9.02
N ASN A 14 -10.85 -46.21 -7.70
CA ASN A 14 -11.69 -46.82 -6.66
C ASN A 14 -13.12 -46.25 -6.64
N ILE A 15 -13.29 -44.95 -6.86
CA ILE A 15 -14.61 -44.32 -6.96
C ILE A 15 -15.35 -44.87 -8.18
N VAL A 16 -14.70 -44.92 -9.34
CA VAL A 16 -15.29 -45.44 -10.59
C VAL A 16 -15.67 -46.92 -10.43
N ASN A 17 -14.83 -47.72 -9.79
CA ASN A 17 -15.14 -49.12 -9.49
C ASN A 17 -16.35 -49.24 -8.55
N SER A 18 -16.44 -48.41 -7.51
CA SER A 18 -17.58 -48.39 -6.58
C SER A 18 -18.90 -48.00 -7.30
N ILE A 19 -18.84 -47.07 -8.26
CA ILE A 19 -20.01 -46.69 -9.07
C ILE A 19 -20.41 -47.81 -10.01
N ASN A 20 -19.47 -48.40 -10.76
CA ASN A 20 -19.78 -49.35 -11.83
C ASN A 20 -20.05 -50.77 -11.33
N VAL A 21 -19.27 -51.25 -10.35
CA VAL A 21 -19.34 -52.63 -9.85
C VAL A 21 -20.32 -52.73 -8.70
N GLU A 22 -20.20 -51.86 -7.70
CA GLU A 22 -21.05 -51.90 -6.50
C GLU A 22 -22.39 -51.16 -6.69
N LYS A 23 -22.55 -50.43 -7.81
CA LYS A 23 -23.74 -49.63 -8.14
C LYS A 23 -24.07 -48.58 -7.07
N LEU A 24 -23.05 -48.07 -6.39
CA LEU A 24 -23.23 -47.00 -5.40
C LEU A 24 -23.53 -45.66 -6.10
N PRO A 25 -24.42 -44.82 -5.54
CA PRO A 25 -24.55 -43.44 -5.97
C PRO A 25 -23.21 -42.71 -5.92
N ALA A 26 -22.94 -41.83 -6.89
CA ALA A 26 -21.63 -41.18 -7.02
C ALA A 26 -21.18 -40.48 -5.73
N HIS A 27 -22.09 -39.80 -5.01
CA HIS A 27 -21.78 -39.18 -3.71
C HIS A 27 -21.30 -40.21 -2.67
N ALA A 28 -22.03 -41.32 -2.51
CA ALA A 28 -21.70 -42.38 -1.56
C ALA A 28 -20.38 -43.07 -1.91
N ALA A 29 -20.10 -43.27 -3.20
CA ALA A 29 -18.84 -43.85 -3.69
C ALA A 29 -17.63 -42.97 -3.33
N VAL A 30 -17.76 -41.63 -3.45
CA VAL A 30 -16.70 -40.70 -3.06
C VAL A 30 -16.51 -40.69 -1.54
N VAL A 31 -17.58 -40.67 -0.75
CA VAL A 31 -17.49 -40.71 0.73
C VAL A 31 -16.81 -42.01 1.19
N LYS A 32 -17.20 -43.16 0.63
CA LYS A 32 -16.59 -44.46 0.93
C LYS A 32 -15.08 -44.44 0.65
N THR A 33 -14.70 -44.06 -0.56
CA THR A 33 -13.29 -44.04 -0.98
C THR A 33 -12.47 -43.03 -0.17
N ALA A 34 -13.03 -41.86 0.14
CA ALA A 34 -12.38 -40.85 0.95
C ALA A 34 -12.11 -41.33 2.39
N LYS A 35 -13.03 -42.10 2.99
CA LYS A 35 -12.86 -42.72 4.31
C LYS A 35 -11.85 -43.87 4.28
N GLU A 36 -11.90 -44.72 3.26
CA GLU A 36 -10.99 -45.87 3.13
C GLU A 36 -9.54 -45.47 2.86
N MET A 37 -9.33 -44.39 2.10
CA MET A 37 -8.00 -43.90 1.72
C MET A 37 -7.49 -42.73 2.58
N ASP A 38 -8.26 -42.32 3.60
CA ASP A 38 -7.98 -41.17 4.48
C ASP A 38 -7.60 -39.90 3.69
N LEU A 39 -8.43 -39.54 2.71
CA LEU A 39 -8.15 -38.43 1.80
C LEU A 39 -8.35 -37.08 2.48
N ASN A 40 -7.37 -36.18 2.35
CA ASN A 40 -7.51 -34.77 2.74
C ASN A 40 -8.59 -34.06 1.88
N VAL A 41 -9.30 -33.09 2.47
CA VAL A 41 -10.26 -32.17 1.83
C VAL A 41 -9.85 -31.71 0.42
N HIS A 42 -8.57 -31.37 0.21
CA HIS A 42 -8.10 -30.95 -1.12
C HIS A 42 -8.12 -32.07 -2.17
N PHE A 43 -7.79 -33.32 -1.78
CA PHE A 43 -7.88 -34.48 -2.65
C PHE A 43 -9.33 -34.89 -2.89
N ILE A 44 -10.18 -34.80 -1.87
CA ILE A 44 -11.63 -35.02 -2.02
C ILE A 44 -12.20 -34.05 -3.06
N LYS A 45 -11.89 -32.76 -2.95
CA LYS A 45 -12.36 -31.75 -3.91
C LYS A 45 -11.94 -32.06 -5.35
N ARG A 46 -10.66 -32.40 -5.56
CA ARG A 46 -10.14 -32.76 -6.89
C ARG A 46 -10.78 -34.05 -7.43
N ALA A 47 -10.98 -35.06 -6.57
CA ALA A 47 -11.65 -36.28 -6.96
C ALA A 47 -13.10 -36.02 -7.39
N CYS A 48 -13.85 -35.20 -6.63
CA CYS A 48 -15.21 -34.78 -7.01
C CYS A 48 -15.23 -34.03 -8.35
N GLU A 49 -14.30 -33.13 -8.60
CA GLU A 49 -14.20 -32.40 -9.88
C GLU A 49 -14.01 -33.35 -11.06
N VAL A 50 -13.06 -34.30 -10.96
CA VAL A 50 -12.80 -35.30 -12.00
C VAL A 50 -14.02 -36.18 -12.26
N ILE A 51 -14.68 -36.64 -11.19
CA ILE A 51 -15.88 -37.48 -11.29
C ILE A 51 -17.05 -36.70 -11.89
N ASN A 52 -17.26 -35.43 -11.51
CA ASN A 52 -18.32 -34.60 -12.08
C ASN A 52 -18.11 -34.35 -13.57
N VAL A 53 -16.87 -34.15 -14.01
CA VAL A 53 -16.54 -34.06 -15.45
C VAL A 53 -16.91 -35.37 -16.16
N ALA A 54 -16.53 -36.52 -15.59
CA ALA A 54 -16.86 -37.82 -16.18
C ALA A 54 -18.38 -38.08 -16.24
N LEU A 55 -19.11 -37.79 -15.16
CA LEU A 55 -20.58 -37.91 -15.11
C LEU A 55 -21.26 -36.98 -16.12
N THR A 56 -20.74 -35.77 -16.30
CA THR A 56 -21.24 -34.81 -17.30
C THR A 56 -21.07 -35.36 -18.71
N TYR A 57 -19.89 -35.89 -19.05
CA TYR A 57 -19.65 -36.51 -20.35
C TYR A 57 -20.52 -37.74 -20.57
N GLU A 58 -20.70 -38.58 -19.55
CA GLU A 58 -21.57 -39.75 -19.63
C GLU A 58 -23.04 -39.35 -19.85
N HIS A 59 -23.52 -38.33 -19.13
CA HIS A 59 -24.87 -37.79 -19.28
C HIS A 59 -25.11 -37.30 -20.70
N PHE A 60 -24.24 -36.43 -21.23
CA PHE A 60 -24.39 -35.91 -22.60
C PHE A 60 -24.20 -36.99 -23.68
N ARG A 61 -23.42 -38.04 -23.40
CA ARG A 61 -23.28 -39.17 -24.31
C ARG A 61 -24.55 -40.02 -24.39
N LYS A 62 -25.27 -40.19 -23.27
CA LYS A 62 -26.52 -40.98 -23.22
C LYS A 62 -27.75 -40.17 -23.63
N ASN A 63 -27.79 -38.88 -23.30
CA ASN A 63 -28.93 -38.00 -23.50
C ASN A 63 -28.52 -36.72 -24.24
N ALA A 64 -28.13 -36.84 -25.51
CA ALA A 64 -27.63 -35.72 -26.31
C ALA A 64 -28.60 -34.54 -26.43
N GLU A 65 -29.91 -34.80 -26.33
CA GLU A 65 -30.98 -33.80 -26.47
C GLU A 65 -31.42 -33.17 -25.13
N ALA A 66 -31.05 -33.76 -23.98
CA ALA A 66 -31.50 -33.31 -22.66
C ALA A 66 -30.53 -32.30 -22.02
N ARG A 67 -30.30 -31.16 -22.68
CA ARG A 67 -29.44 -30.09 -22.12
C ARG A 67 -30.06 -29.38 -20.92
N ASP A 68 -31.38 -29.47 -20.75
CA ASP A 68 -32.13 -28.70 -19.76
C ASP A 68 -32.47 -29.48 -18.48
N LYS A 69 -32.01 -30.73 -18.34
CA LYS A 69 -32.29 -31.55 -17.16
C LYS A 69 -31.13 -31.46 -16.17
N ASP A 70 -31.43 -31.01 -14.95
CA ASP A 70 -30.51 -31.11 -13.81
C ASP A 70 -30.11 -32.58 -13.61
N PHE A 71 -28.81 -32.86 -13.67
CA PHE A 71 -28.26 -34.19 -13.41
C PHE A 71 -27.49 -34.19 -12.08
N PRO A 72 -27.46 -35.33 -11.37
CA PRO A 72 -26.86 -35.40 -10.03
C PRO A 72 -25.34 -35.22 -10.12
N ILE A 73 -24.85 -34.10 -9.59
CA ILE A 73 -23.43 -33.83 -9.38
C ILE A 73 -23.03 -34.13 -7.93
N VAL A 74 -21.77 -34.48 -7.73
CA VAL A 74 -21.19 -34.69 -6.40
C VAL A 74 -20.74 -33.34 -5.82
N ASP A 75 -21.28 -32.97 -4.66
CA ASP A 75 -20.91 -31.76 -3.93
C ASP A 75 -19.72 -32.03 -3.00
N ALA A 76 -18.56 -31.49 -3.35
CA ALA A 76 -17.33 -31.66 -2.58
C ALA A 76 -17.44 -31.16 -1.12
N GLN A 77 -18.26 -30.14 -0.85
CA GLN A 77 -18.42 -29.61 0.51
C GLN A 77 -19.22 -30.59 1.39
N LYS A 78 -20.31 -31.13 0.86
CA LYS A 78 -21.12 -32.15 1.55
C LYS A 78 -20.33 -33.41 1.80
N VAL A 79 -19.57 -33.89 0.80
CA VAL A 79 -18.68 -35.05 0.96
C VAL A 79 -17.64 -34.78 2.05
N SER A 80 -16.99 -33.61 2.04
CA SER A 80 -15.98 -33.28 3.06
C SER A 80 -16.59 -33.19 4.46
N ALA A 81 -17.78 -32.60 4.60
CA ALA A 81 -18.49 -32.54 5.89
C ALA A 81 -18.82 -33.94 6.43
N GLU A 82 -19.28 -34.85 5.56
CA GLU A 82 -19.64 -36.23 5.91
C GLU A 82 -18.42 -37.13 6.20
N VAL A 83 -17.28 -36.87 5.55
CA VAL A 83 -16.03 -37.59 5.81
C VAL A 83 -15.39 -37.16 7.12
N PHE A 84 -15.34 -35.86 7.40
CA PHE A 84 -14.67 -35.31 8.60
C PHE A 84 -15.59 -35.11 9.80
N ASN A 85 -16.85 -35.58 9.73
CA ASN A 85 -17.88 -35.35 10.77
C ASN A 85 -17.97 -33.88 11.21
N GLN A 86 -17.77 -32.94 10.28
CA GLN A 86 -17.95 -31.54 10.59
C GLN A 86 -19.45 -31.25 10.52
N PRO A 87 -20.14 -30.93 11.64
CA PRO A 87 -21.53 -30.54 11.57
C PRO A 87 -21.62 -29.31 10.65
N GLU A 88 -22.57 -29.30 9.71
CA GLU A 88 -22.80 -28.17 8.82
C GLU A 88 -23.14 -26.95 9.68
N LYS A 89 -22.12 -26.16 10.05
CA LYS A 89 -22.34 -24.90 10.77
C LYS A 89 -23.07 -23.96 9.83
N THR A 90 -24.26 -23.55 10.25
CA THR A 90 -25.10 -22.59 9.54
C THR A 90 -24.34 -21.29 9.31
N THR A 91 -24.71 -20.52 8.29
CA THR A 91 -24.11 -19.22 7.97
C THR A 91 -24.13 -18.24 9.14
N ASN A 92 -25.01 -18.44 10.11
CA ASN A 92 -25.10 -17.66 11.33
C ASN A 92 -24.05 -18.08 12.37
N GLU A 93 -23.80 -19.37 12.53
CA GLU A 93 -22.74 -19.89 13.44
C GLU A 93 -21.34 -19.48 12.95
N LYS A 94 -21.13 -19.46 11.63
CA LYS A 94 -19.89 -18.94 11.04
C LYS A 94 -19.69 -17.43 11.28
N LYS A 95 -20.77 -16.66 11.44
CA LYS A 95 -20.70 -15.22 11.75
C LYS A 95 -20.50 -14.95 13.24
N SER A 96 -21.04 -15.79 14.11
CA SER A 96 -20.89 -15.66 15.57
C SER A 96 -19.53 -16.14 16.10
N GLU A 97 -18.81 -16.99 15.37
CA GLU A 97 -17.45 -17.39 15.77
C GLU A 97 -16.39 -16.32 15.43
N PHE A 98 -16.63 -15.46 14.43
CA PHE A 98 -15.74 -14.33 14.11
C PHE A 98 -15.96 -13.09 15.00
N PHE A 99 -17.10 -13.02 15.68
CA PHE A 99 -17.42 -12.00 16.66
C PHE A 99 -18.00 -12.68 17.88
N SER A 100 -17.17 -12.95 18.90
CA SER A 100 -17.65 -13.41 20.20
C SER A 100 -18.72 -12.45 20.72
N GLY A 101 -19.98 -12.84 20.56
CA GLY A 101 -21.16 -12.00 20.68
C GLY A 101 -21.48 -11.49 22.08
N SER A 102 -20.72 -11.86 23.12
CA SER A 102 -21.02 -11.41 24.48
C SER A 102 -20.41 -10.06 24.83
N ILE A 103 -19.45 -9.52 24.06
CA ILE A 103 -18.83 -8.22 24.38
C ILE A 103 -19.31 -7.12 23.43
N VAL A 104 -19.55 -7.45 22.15
CA VAL A 104 -19.85 -6.44 21.12
C VAL A 104 -21.31 -5.97 21.16
N GLU A 105 -22.28 -6.83 21.53
CA GLU A 105 -23.68 -6.39 21.61
C GLU A 105 -23.97 -5.49 22.82
N GLU A 106 -23.19 -5.61 23.91
CA GLU A 106 -23.36 -4.74 25.09
C GLU A 106 -22.58 -3.42 24.99
N THR A 107 -21.49 -3.35 24.22
CA THR A 107 -20.62 -2.16 24.17
C THR A 107 -20.61 -1.39 22.85
N VAL A 108 -21.06 -1.97 21.73
CA VAL A 108 -21.01 -1.29 20.43
C VAL A 108 -22.42 -1.17 19.85
N PRO A 109 -23.05 0.02 19.92
CA PRO A 109 -24.38 0.25 19.39
C PRO A 109 -24.45 -0.07 17.90
N ASN A 110 -25.46 -0.87 17.51
CA ASN A 110 -25.64 -1.32 16.14
C ASN A 110 -26.20 -0.15 15.29
N PHE A 111 -25.30 0.64 14.69
CA PHE A 111 -25.60 1.91 13.98
C PHE A 111 -26.68 1.82 12.90
N ARG A 112 -26.90 0.64 12.30
CA ARG A 112 -27.99 0.43 11.33
C ARG A 112 -29.38 0.40 11.97
N LYS A 113 -29.50 -0.13 13.20
CA LYS A 113 -30.80 -0.23 13.91
C LYS A 113 -31.23 1.10 14.52
N ALA A 114 -30.28 1.93 14.95
CA ALA A 114 -30.55 3.27 15.51
C ALA A 114 -31.31 4.22 14.55
N LYS A 115 -31.23 3.98 13.25
CA LYS A 115 -31.92 4.82 12.24
C LYS A 115 -33.41 4.49 12.08
N HIS A 116 -33.82 3.28 12.48
CA HIS A 116 -35.16 2.74 12.17
C HIS A 116 -35.99 2.38 13.41
N ASP A 117 -35.37 2.28 14.59
CA ASP A 117 -36.03 1.81 15.80
C ASP A 117 -35.98 2.85 16.93
N ALA A 118 -37.14 3.24 17.47
CA ALA A 118 -37.29 4.36 18.39
C ALA A 118 -36.58 4.12 19.73
N GLN A 119 -36.56 2.87 20.22
CA GLN A 119 -35.85 2.52 21.45
C GLN A 119 -34.33 2.67 21.31
N PHE A 120 -33.77 2.30 20.15
CA PHE A 120 -32.35 2.47 19.87
C PHE A 120 -31.99 3.93 19.63
N ARG A 121 -32.92 4.73 19.10
CA ARG A 121 -32.73 6.16 18.88
C ARG A 121 -32.65 6.93 20.21
N ASP A 122 -33.45 6.55 21.21
CA ASP A 122 -33.39 7.11 22.57
C ASP A 122 -32.14 6.66 23.34
N GLN A 123 -31.72 5.40 23.20
CA GLN A 123 -30.47 4.92 23.78
C GLN A 123 -29.25 5.59 23.14
N PHE A 124 -29.27 5.79 21.83
CA PHE A 124 -28.23 6.52 21.11
C PHE A 124 -28.24 8.00 21.47
N ALA A 125 -29.41 8.62 21.61
CA ALA A 125 -29.54 9.98 22.11
C ALA A 125 -28.91 10.09 23.49
N LYS A 126 -29.24 9.19 24.43
CA LYS A 126 -28.63 9.14 25.78
C LYS A 126 -27.11 8.93 25.77
N LEU A 127 -26.57 8.13 24.85
CA LEU A 127 -25.11 7.95 24.69
C LEU A 127 -24.44 9.17 24.04
N SER A 128 -25.13 9.87 23.15
CA SER A 128 -24.62 11.08 22.47
C SER A 128 -24.81 12.37 23.28
N THR A 129 -25.77 12.41 24.20
CA THR A 129 -26.04 13.54 25.11
C THR A 129 -25.46 13.35 26.50
N ALA A 130 -24.92 12.17 26.82
CA ALA A 130 -23.92 12.02 27.86
C ALA A 130 -22.70 12.85 27.46
N LYS A 131 -22.76 14.14 27.81
CA LYS A 131 -21.63 15.05 27.80
C LYS A 131 -20.59 14.46 28.74
N ASP A 132 -19.71 13.65 28.17
CA ASP A 132 -18.50 13.13 28.77
C ASP A 132 -17.48 14.28 28.91
N GLU A 133 -17.85 15.34 29.63
CA GLU A 133 -16.94 16.42 30.01
C GLU A 133 -15.79 15.87 30.89
N THR A 134 -16.01 14.74 31.57
CA THR A 134 -14.99 13.99 32.33
C THR A 134 -14.14 13.05 31.45
N ARG A 135 -14.72 12.40 30.43
CA ARG A 135 -13.95 11.50 29.55
C ARG A 135 -13.07 12.26 28.58
N GLY A 136 -13.49 13.46 28.16
CA GLY A 136 -12.69 14.34 27.31
C GLY A 136 -11.34 14.79 27.91
N MET A 137 -11.21 14.73 29.24
CA MET A 137 -9.99 15.02 30.03
C MET A 137 -9.38 13.76 30.68
N SER A 138 -10.06 12.62 30.61
CA SER A 138 -9.51 11.33 31.06
C SER A 138 -8.34 10.89 30.17
N GLU A 139 -7.38 10.14 30.72
CA GLU A 139 -6.24 9.60 29.96
C GLU A 139 -6.70 8.86 28.69
N GLN A 140 -7.78 8.08 28.77
CA GLN A 140 -8.36 7.36 27.65
C GLN A 140 -8.88 8.32 26.57
N GLY A 141 -9.59 9.39 26.95
CA GLY A 141 -10.11 10.35 25.98
C GLY A 141 -9.01 11.20 25.31
N ILE A 142 -7.91 11.50 26.01
CA ILE A 142 -6.74 12.16 25.42
C ILE A 142 -6.06 11.22 24.41
N CYS A 143 -5.90 9.93 24.76
CA CYS A 143 -5.33 8.94 23.86
C CYS A 143 -6.20 8.70 22.61
N GLU A 144 -7.52 8.60 22.78
CA GLU A 144 -8.48 8.44 21.67
C GLU A 144 -8.47 9.67 20.75
N LYS A 145 -8.50 10.89 21.29
CA LYS A 145 -8.39 12.12 20.50
C LYS A 145 -7.08 12.21 19.74
N ALA A 146 -5.95 11.92 20.39
CA ALA A 146 -4.64 11.90 19.76
C ALA A 146 -4.54 10.82 18.66
N GLY A 147 -5.14 9.64 18.90
CA GLY A 147 -5.21 8.56 17.91
C GLY A 147 -6.04 8.94 16.69
N LEU A 148 -7.20 9.56 16.88
CA LEU A 148 -8.04 10.06 15.79
C LEU A 148 -7.37 11.18 15.00
N ALA A 149 -6.70 12.12 15.69
CA ALA A 149 -5.93 13.19 15.05
C ALA A 149 -4.77 12.64 14.23
N LYS A 150 -4.01 11.68 14.78
CA LYS A 150 -2.94 10.99 14.06
C LYS A 150 -3.47 10.28 12.81
N LEU A 151 -4.59 9.56 12.93
CA LEU A 151 -5.19 8.84 11.80
C LEU A 151 -5.70 9.81 10.71
N ALA A 152 -6.20 10.98 11.10
CA ALA A 152 -6.57 12.03 10.15
C ALA A 152 -5.34 12.57 9.41
N LEU A 153 -4.26 12.90 10.13
CA LEU A 153 -3.00 13.35 9.55
C LEU A 153 -2.36 12.29 8.64
N GLU A 154 -2.42 11.00 9.01
CA GLU A 154 -1.92 9.90 8.17
C GLU A 154 -2.67 9.83 6.82
N ARG A 155 -3.99 10.02 6.84
CA ARG A 155 -4.78 10.08 5.59
C ARG A 155 -4.42 11.30 4.76
N GLU A 156 -4.25 12.45 5.39
CA GLU A 156 -3.84 13.68 4.70
C GLU A 156 -2.44 13.56 4.09
N LEU A 157 -1.50 12.97 4.84
CA LEU A 157 -0.16 12.64 4.38
C LEU A 157 -0.20 11.73 3.15
N ASP A 158 -1.05 10.71 3.15
CA ASP A 158 -1.19 9.81 2.00
C ASP A 158 -1.76 10.55 0.77
N VAL A 159 -2.71 11.46 0.95
CA VAL A 159 -3.22 12.32 -0.14
C VAL A 159 -2.11 13.23 -0.68
N CYS A 160 -1.38 13.93 0.20
CA CYS A 160 -0.27 14.79 -0.21
C CYS A 160 0.86 14.00 -0.90
N ARG A 161 1.12 12.76 -0.49
CA ARG A 161 2.06 11.87 -1.19
C ARG A 161 1.58 11.52 -2.59
N THR A 162 0.30 11.23 -2.76
CA THR A 162 -0.25 10.98 -4.10
C THR A 162 -0.19 12.22 -4.99
N ASP A 163 -0.47 13.40 -4.43
CA ASP A 163 -0.40 14.66 -5.16
C ASP A 163 1.04 14.99 -5.56
N ALA A 164 2.01 14.84 -4.64
CA ALA A 164 3.42 15.04 -4.93
C ALA A 164 3.94 14.05 -5.99
N ALA A 165 3.50 12.79 -5.96
CA ALA A 165 3.84 11.81 -6.98
C ALA A 165 3.25 12.18 -8.36
N GLY A 166 1.99 12.65 -8.39
CA GLY A 166 1.33 13.14 -9.59
C GLY A 166 2.05 14.36 -10.18
N ALA A 167 2.36 15.35 -9.36
CA ALA A 167 3.10 16.55 -9.77
C ALA A 167 4.50 16.20 -10.30
N LYS A 168 5.20 15.28 -9.62
CA LYS A 168 6.51 14.77 -10.07
C LYS A 168 6.42 14.13 -11.46
N HIS A 169 5.40 13.32 -11.69
CA HIS A 169 5.16 12.73 -13.02
C HIS A 169 4.87 13.80 -14.07
N GLY A 170 4.10 14.83 -13.72
CA GLY A 170 3.86 16.01 -14.58
C GLY A 170 5.15 16.69 -15.00
N VAL A 171 6.03 17.02 -14.04
CA VAL A 171 7.35 17.63 -14.30
C VAL A 171 8.18 16.75 -15.24
N GLN A 172 8.25 15.44 -14.97
CA GLN A 172 9.01 14.51 -15.80
C GLN A 172 8.47 14.42 -17.23
N SER A 173 7.15 14.37 -17.39
CA SER A 173 6.48 14.29 -18.70
C SER A 173 6.74 15.55 -19.53
N GLN A 174 6.57 16.74 -18.94
CA GLN A 174 6.80 18.01 -19.62
C GLN A 174 8.28 18.21 -19.96
N PHE A 175 9.18 17.84 -19.05
CA PHE A 175 10.62 17.88 -19.30
C PHE A 175 11.03 16.95 -20.45
N ALA A 176 10.56 15.70 -20.44
CA ALA A 176 10.83 14.75 -21.51
C ALA A 176 10.28 15.23 -22.85
N TYR A 177 9.09 15.84 -22.86
CA TYR A 177 8.52 16.45 -24.05
C TYR A 177 9.40 17.60 -24.58
N LEU A 178 9.88 18.50 -23.72
CA LEU A 178 10.81 19.58 -24.10
C LEU A 178 12.11 19.03 -24.70
N VAL A 179 12.76 18.09 -24.01
CA VAL A 179 14.01 17.47 -24.48
C VAL A 179 13.81 16.77 -25.83
N ASN A 180 12.72 16.01 -25.98
CA ASN A 180 12.38 15.34 -27.25
C ASN A 180 12.00 16.31 -28.37
N HIS A 181 11.48 17.49 -28.03
CA HIS A 181 11.19 18.53 -29.02
C HIS A 181 12.48 19.18 -29.52
N TRP A 182 13.42 19.48 -28.61
CA TRP A 182 14.71 20.08 -28.94
C TRP A 182 15.70 19.13 -29.63
N SER A 183 15.53 17.82 -29.47
CA SER A 183 16.32 16.82 -30.20
C SER A 183 15.93 16.66 -31.68
N LYS A 184 14.79 17.26 -32.11
CA LYS A 184 14.39 17.30 -33.52
C LYS A 184 15.31 18.20 -34.34
N GLU A 185 15.27 18.03 -35.66
CA GLU A 185 15.97 18.89 -36.62
C GLU A 185 15.65 20.37 -36.40
N ALA A 186 16.67 21.23 -36.52
CA ALA A 186 16.56 22.67 -36.29
C ALA A 186 15.55 23.37 -37.22
N SER A 187 15.20 22.76 -38.36
CA SER A 187 14.19 23.27 -39.29
C SER A 187 12.74 23.16 -38.78
N ALA A 188 12.49 22.28 -37.81
CA ALA A 188 11.15 21.97 -37.29
C ALA A 188 10.79 22.74 -36.01
N ARG A 189 11.69 23.61 -35.53
CA ARG A 189 11.58 24.33 -34.27
C ARG A 189 12.22 25.71 -34.36
N LEU A 190 11.94 26.56 -33.38
CA LEU A 190 12.64 27.82 -33.21
C LEU A 190 14.14 27.59 -32.95
N SER A 191 14.99 28.56 -33.28
CA SER A 191 16.39 28.52 -32.85
C SER A 191 16.47 28.54 -31.32
N PHE A 192 17.40 27.79 -30.74
CA PHE A 192 17.54 27.74 -29.27
C PHE A 192 17.85 29.12 -28.69
N ALA A 193 18.67 29.92 -29.39
CA ALA A 193 19.02 31.28 -28.99
C ALA A 193 17.77 32.17 -28.82
N GLU A 194 16.86 32.13 -29.80
CA GLU A 194 15.65 32.93 -29.76
C GLU A 194 14.69 32.46 -28.66
N PHE A 195 14.55 31.13 -28.47
CA PHE A 195 13.77 30.57 -27.38
C PHE A 195 14.31 30.99 -26.01
N GLU A 196 15.64 30.93 -25.82
CA GLU A 196 16.28 31.30 -24.57
C GLU A 196 16.09 32.78 -24.26
N SER A 197 16.24 33.67 -25.23
CA SER A 197 15.99 35.11 -25.06
C SER A 197 14.51 35.40 -24.73
N GLN A 198 13.58 34.70 -25.39
CA GLN A 198 12.14 34.80 -25.07
C GLN A 198 11.83 34.33 -23.65
N ALA A 199 12.35 33.16 -23.27
CA ALA A 199 12.14 32.58 -21.95
C ALA A 199 12.75 33.46 -20.85
N PHE A 200 13.95 33.99 -21.07
CA PHE A 200 14.61 34.88 -20.12
C PHE A 200 13.85 36.20 -19.96
N SER A 201 13.40 36.83 -21.05
CA SER A 201 12.62 38.08 -20.95
C SER A 201 11.32 37.89 -20.16
N ARG A 202 10.67 36.73 -20.31
CA ARG A 202 9.40 36.44 -19.63
C ARG A 202 9.54 36.02 -18.17
N TYR A 203 10.50 35.15 -17.87
CA TYR A 203 10.62 34.50 -16.55
C TYR A 203 11.84 34.97 -15.75
N GLY A 204 12.70 35.82 -16.33
CA GLY A 204 13.89 36.37 -15.71
C GLY A 204 14.97 35.32 -15.41
N GLU A 205 15.85 35.62 -14.45
CA GLU A 205 16.96 34.75 -14.08
C GLU A 205 16.52 33.39 -13.50
N ALA A 206 15.31 33.31 -12.94
CA ALA A 206 14.78 32.10 -12.33
C ALA A 206 14.68 30.92 -13.31
N VAL A 207 14.56 31.18 -14.62
CA VAL A 207 14.41 30.13 -15.62
C VAL A 207 15.74 29.58 -16.14
N ILE A 208 16.86 30.29 -15.93
CA ILE A 208 18.18 29.93 -16.47
C ILE A 208 18.58 28.49 -16.14
N PRO A 209 18.46 27.99 -14.88
CA PRO A 209 18.86 26.63 -14.56
C PRO A 209 18.07 25.56 -15.32
N TYR A 210 16.79 25.84 -15.61
CA TYR A 210 15.94 24.93 -16.37
C TYR A 210 16.30 24.93 -17.85
N ILE A 211 16.56 26.10 -18.44
CA ILE A 211 17.03 26.23 -19.83
C ILE A 211 18.37 25.52 -20.00
N ASP A 212 19.31 25.71 -19.08
CA ASP A 212 20.61 25.02 -19.08
C ASP A 212 20.47 23.51 -19.03
N LEU A 213 19.56 23.01 -18.19
CA LEU A 213 19.28 21.59 -18.08
C LEU A 213 18.68 21.04 -19.38
N ILE A 214 17.71 21.75 -19.99
CA ILE A 214 17.12 21.37 -21.27
C ILE A 214 18.18 21.36 -22.38
N TYR A 215 19.01 22.40 -22.47
CA TYR A 215 20.09 22.53 -23.46
C TYR A 215 21.07 21.36 -23.38
N LYS A 216 21.52 21.02 -22.16
CA LYS A 216 22.43 19.91 -21.92
C LYS A 216 21.78 18.55 -22.20
N ALA A 217 20.55 18.34 -21.74
CA ALA A 217 19.85 17.06 -21.87
C ALA A 217 19.44 16.77 -23.33
N ALA A 218 19.07 17.79 -24.10
CA ALA A 218 18.74 17.67 -25.51
C ALA A 218 19.98 17.53 -26.42
N GLY A 219 21.19 17.76 -25.89
CA GLY A 219 22.42 17.73 -26.67
C GLY A 219 22.51 18.85 -27.71
N CYS A 220 21.91 20.01 -27.42
CA CYS A 220 21.90 21.16 -28.31
C CYS A 220 23.34 21.65 -28.56
N LYS A 221 23.62 22.02 -29.82
CA LYS A 221 24.92 22.58 -30.27
C LYS A 221 24.79 23.99 -30.84
N GLU A 222 23.58 24.55 -30.80
CA GLU A 222 23.27 25.89 -31.30
C GLU A 222 23.86 26.97 -30.40
N ALA A 223 24.00 28.19 -30.94
CA ALA A 223 24.36 29.33 -30.12
C ALA A 223 23.31 29.55 -29.01
N ARG A 224 23.79 30.01 -27.84
CA ARG A 224 22.94 30.40 -26.71
C ARG A 224 22.37 31.81 -26.96
N GLY A 225 21.20 32.09 -26.37
CA GLY A 225 20.51 33.37 -26.48
C GLY A 225 21.15 34.44 -25.61
N GLU A 226 20.86 35.70 -25.92
CA GLU A 226 21.20 36.83 -25.04
C GLU A 226 20.15 36.94 -23.93
N HIS A 227 20.62 37.13 -22.69
CA HIS A 227 19.77 37.32 -21.51
C HIS A 227 19.39 38.80 -21.37
N ASP A 228 18.68 39.35 -22.36
CA ASP A 228 18.14 40.72 -22.33
C ASP A 228 16.70 40.72 -21.80
N PRO A 229 16.42 41.36 -20.64
CA PRO A 229 15.06 41.49 -20.12
C PRO A 229 14.11 42.23 -21.08
N LYS A 230 14.64 43.10 -21.95
CA LYS A 230 13.88 43.94 -22.87
C LYS A 230 13.60 43.28 -24.22
N TYR A 231 13.94 42.01 -24.38
CA TYR A 231 13.67 41.29 -25.62
C TYR A 231 12.15 41.23 -25.88
N VAL A 232 11.69 41.81 -27.00
CA VAL A 232 10.26 41.81 -27.37
C VAL A 232 10.03 40.79 -28.48
N ALA A 233 9.41 39.66 -28.13
CA ALA A 233 8.83 38.77 -29.13
C ALA A 233 7.42 39.25 -29.50
N TYR A 234 7.05 39.12 -30.77
CA TYR A 234 5.72 39.47 -31.26
C TYR A 234 4.65 38.43 -30.87
N ASP A 235 5.02 37.16 -30.80
CA ASP A 235 4.13 36.05 -30.44
C ASP A 235 4.86 35.03 -29.56
N ASP A 236 4.12 34.43 -28.62
CA ASP A 236 4.63 33.34 -27.79
C ASP A 236 4.93 32.11 -28.65
N SER A 237 6.19 31.69 -28.68
CA SER A 237 6.59 30.46 -29.37
C SER A 237 5.92 29.24 -28.72
N ARG A 238 5.70 28.19 -29.51
CA ARG A 238 5.13 26.93 -29.02
C ARG A 238 5.99 26.34 -27.90
N GLU A 239 7.30 26.47 -28.02
CA GLU A 239 8.30 26.04 -27.05
C GLU A 239 8.17 26.79 -25.73
N LEU A 240 7.87 28.09 -25.78
CA LEU A 240 7.64 28.91 -24.60
C LEU A 240 6.37 28.49 -23.85
N LEU A 241 5.30 28.14 -24.57
CA LEU A 241 4.06 27.61 -23.94
C LEU A 241 4.30 26.29 -23.22
N VAL A 242 5.12 25.40 -23.80
CA VAL A 242 5.48 24.13 -23.17
C VAL A 242 6.39 24.35 -21.96
N LEU A 243 7.32 25.31 -22.05
CA LEU A 243 8.13 25.72 -20.90
C LEU A 243 7.25 26.29 -19.77
N ALA A 244 6.23 27.07 -20.09
CA ALA A 244 5.26 27.57 -19.12
C ALA A 244 4.58 26.42 -18.37
N SER A 245 4.06 25.41 -19.10
CA SER A 245 3.45 24.22 -18.49
C SER A 245 4.44 23.39 -17.66
N PHE A 246 5.70 23.34 -18.07
CA PHE A 246 6.76 22.72 -17.26
C PHE A 246 7.00 23.47 -15.96
N LEU A 247 7.08 24.80 -16.00
CA LEU A 247 7.27 25.64 -14.81
C LEU A 247 6.07 25.53 -13.85
N GLU A 248 4.84 25.57 -14.36
CA GLU A 248 3.63 25.32 -13.57
C GLU A 248 3.66 23.95 -12.87
N ALA A 249 4.10 22.90 -13.57
CA ALA A 249 4.26 21.58 -12.98
C ALA A 249 5.34 21.56 -11.89
N THR A 250 6.44 22.31 -12.06
CA THR A 250 7.49 22.42 -11.03
C THR A 250 7.02 23.18 -9.79
N ASP A 251 6.23 24.24 -9.95
CA ASP A 251 5.62 24.95 -8.84
C ASP A 251 4.63 24.07 -8.09
N ALA A 252 3.77 23.33 -8.80
CA ALA A 252 2.85 22.37 -8.19
C ALA A 252 3.59 21.27 -7.39
N LEU A 253 4.74 20.80 -7.90
CA LEU A 253 5.59 19.85 -7.18
C LEU A 253 6.21 20.48 -5.93
N ARG A 254 6.66 21.74 -6.00
CA ARG A 254 7.19 22.47 -4.84
C ARG A 254 6.11 22.59 -3.75
N GLU A 255 4.92 23.08 -4.10
CA GLU A 255 3.81 23.24 -3.16
C GLU A 255 3.39 21.91 -2.53
N ALA A 256 3.33 20.83 -3.31
CA ALA A 256 3.01 19.50 -2.78
C ALA A 256 4.07 18.99 -1.79
N ASN A 257 5.36 19.26 -2.06
CA ASN A 257 6.45 18.90 -1.15
C ASN A 257 6.46 19.75 0.13
N GLU A 258 6.13 21.04 0.03
CA GLU A 258 5.98 21.93 1.19
C GLU A 258 4.86 21.43 2.12
N LYS A 259 3.67 21.15 1.57
CA LYS A 259 2.56 20.57 2.35
C LYS A 259 2.93 19.22 2.98
N LEU A 260 3.63 18.36 2.24
CA LEU A 260 4.09 17.07 2.76
C LEU A 260 5.07 17.28 3.94
N ALA A 261 5.96 18.26 3.86
CA ALA A 261 6.89 18.59 4.93
C ALA A 261 6.15 19.14 6.16
N GLU A 262 5.16 20.02 5.98
CA GLU A 262 4.32 20.56 7.05
C GLU A 262 3.54 19.46 7.79
N ILE A 263 2.89 18.55 7.06
CA ILE A 263 2.14 17.43 7.66
C ILE A 263 3.10 16.49 8.40
N THR A 264 4.27 16.22 7.82
CA THR A 264 5.28 15.38 8.48
C THR A 264 5.77 16.01 9.80
N LEU A 265 5.97 17.34 9.81
CA LEU A 265 6.34 18.08 11.01
C LEU A 265 5.24 18.02 12.08
N THR A 266 3.99 18.30 11.70
CA THR A 266 2.85 18.26 12.64
C THR A 266 2.62 16.86 13.22
N MET A 267 2.82 15.80 12.43
CA MET A 267 2.80 14.42 12.93
C MET A 267 3.89 14.18 13.98
N ALA A 268 5.11 14.64 13.73
CA ALA A 268 6.21 14.51 14.69
C ALA A 268 5.93 15.28 15.99
N GLU A 269 5.40 16.51 15.89
CA GLU A 269 4.99 17.30 17.06
C GLU A 269 3.89 16.61 17.87
N LEU A 270 2.92 15.97 17.22
CA LEU A 270 1.84 15.24 17.90
C LEU A 270 2.39 14.00 18.63
N GLU A 271 3.35 13.29 18.05
CA GLU A 271 4.02 12.17 18.71
C GLU A 271 4.83 12.63 19.93
N ASP A 272 5.55 13.76 19.81
CA ASP A 272 6.28 14.36 20.94
C ASP A 272 5.34 14.80 22.06
N GLN A 273 4.21 15.44 21.73
CA GLN A 273 3.19 15.82 22.72
C GLN A 273 2.62 14.60 23.44
N LYS A 274 2.32 13.53 22.69
CA LYS A 274 1.85 12.26 23.27
C LYS A 274 2.90 11.65 24.20
N ASN A 275 4.16 11.64 23.81
CA ASN A 275 5.26 11.11 24.63
C ASN A 275 5.46 11.95 25.91
N GLN A 276 5.37 13.27 25.82
CA GLN A 276 5.42 14.16 26.99
C GLN A 276 4.24 13.93 27.93
N ALA A 277 3.04 13.69 27.41
CA ALA A 277 1.86 13.36 28.22
C ALA A 277 2.06 12.03 28.97
N TYR A 278 2.55 10.98 28.30
CA TYR A 278 2.85 9.70 28.95
C TYR A 278 3.96 9.82 29.99
N ALA A 279 5.01 10.61 29.74
CA ALA A 279 6.08 10.84 30.71
C ALA A 279 5.55 11.53 31.98
N LYS A 280 4.67 12.53 31.84
CA LYS A 280 4.03 13.19 32.99
C LYS A 280 3.14 12.24 33.79
N LEU A 281 2.36 11.40 33.11
CA LEU A 281 1.51 10.40 33.78
C LEU A 281 2.35 9.34 34.51
N ALA A 282 3.46 8.90 33.91
CA ALA A 282 4.38 7.97 34.56
C ALA A 282 5.01 8.59 35.82
N ALA A 283 5.38 9.88 35.78
CA ALA A 283 5.90 10.59 36.95
C ALA A 283 4.85 10.73 38.05
N ALA A 284 3.61 11.12 37.72
CA ALA A 284 2.51 11.21 38.69
C ALA A 284 2.24 9.88 39.40
N ARG A 285 2.25 8.76 38.67
CA ARG A 285 2.09 7.42 39.27
C ARG A 285 3.25 7.02 40.18
N GLN A 286 4.48 7.47 39.88
CA GLN A 286 5.62 7.23 40.76
C GLN A 286 5.51 8.04 42.06
N GLU A 287 5.05 9.29 42.00
CA GLU A 287 4.79 10.11 43.18
C GLU A 287 3.68 9.51 44.06
N GLU A 288 2.58 9.04 43.47
CA GLU A 288 1.51 8.34 44.20
C GLU A 288 2.01 7.05 44.87
N ALA A 289 2.84 6.26 44.18
CA ALA A 289 3.43 5.05 44.74
C ALA A 289 4.40 5.33 45.90
N GLN A 290 5.18 6.41 45.81
CA GLN A 290 6.07 6.86 46.89
C GLN A 290 5.29 7.35 48.12
N ALA A 291 4.23 8.13 47.91
CA ALA A 291 3.36 8.60 48.99
C ALA A 291 2.70 7.44 49.76
N GLN A 292 2.26 6.39 49.06
CA GLN A 292 1.69 5.19 49.69
C GLN A 292 2.71 4.37 50.49
N THR A 293 3.99 4.37 50.10
CA THR A 293 5.05 3.71 50.88
C THR A 293 5.44 4.49 52.14
N ASP A 294 5.34 5.82 52.13
CA ASP A 294 5.66 6.65 53.29
C ASP A 294 4.55 6.63 54.35
N GLU A 295 3.28 6.44 53.97
CA GLU A 295 2.16 6.26 54.90
C GLU A 295 2.13 4.88 55.61
N ALA A 296 2.91 3.91 55.13
CA ALA A 296 3.02 2.57 55.74
C ALA A 296 4.09 2.47 56.85
N ALA A 297 4.80 3.57 57.17
CA ALA A 297 5.62 3.66 58.37
C ALA A 297 4.76 4.02 59.59
N PRO A 298 4.65 3.16 60.62
CA PRO A 298 3.70 3.38 61.69
C PRO A 298 4.28 4.35 62.73
N GLU A 299 3.80 5.60 62.79
CA GLU A 299 3.80 6.32 64.06
C GLU A 299 2.70 7.39 64.18
N LYS A 300 1.71 7.04 65.01
CA LYS A 300 0.94 7.87 65.96
C LYS A 300 0.66 9.36 65.63
N GLN A 301 -0.65 9.62 65.58
CA GLN A 301 -1.40 10.74 66.16
C GLN A 301 -1.52 12.08 65.39
N ALA A 302 -2.78 12.32 65.00
CA ALA A 302 -3.62 13.48 65.30
C ALA A 302 -3.76 14.63 64.28
N ALA A 303 -5.05 14.92 64.07
CA ALA A 303 -5.72 16.21 63.77
C ALA A 303 -6.08 16.55 62.31
N GLU A 304 -7.39 16.76 62.16
CA GLU A 304 -8.16 17.10 60.96
C GLU A 304 -7.98 18.56 60.51
N GLY A 305 -8.09 18.80 59.20
CA GLY A 305 -8.42 20.09 58.61
C GLY A 305 -8.59 19.99 57.08
N PRO A 306 -9.68 20.51 56.46
CA PRO A 306 -9.88 20.41 55.03
C PRO A 306 -9.08 21.49 54.27
N ILE A 307 -8.09 21.07 53.48
CA ILE A 307 -7.34 21.95 52.58
C ILE A 307 -8.05 21.95 51.21
N LYS A 308 -8.59 23.10 50.80
CA LYS A 308 -9.00 23.38 49.42
C LYS A 308 -7.76 23.81 48.62
N ILE A 309 -7.38 23.04 47.62
CA ILE A 309 -6.34 23.41 46.65
C ILE A 309 -7.05 23.86 45.37
N GLU A 310 -6.98 25.15 45.04
CA GLU A 310 -7.33 25.66 43.72
C GLU A 310 -6.15 25.41 42.78
N PHE A 311 -6.35 24.51 41.81
CA PHE A 311 -5.38 24.20 40.77
C PHE A 311 -5.59 25.18 39.60
N VAL A 312 -4.92 26.32 39.62
CA VAL A 312 -4.71 27.13 38.41
C VAL A 312 -3.48 26.57 37.73
N ASP A 313 -3.59 26.20 36.44
CA ASP A 313 -2.57 25.44 35.70
C ASP A 313 -1.49 26.36 35.06
N PRO A 314 -0.31 26.55 35.68
CA PRO A 314 0.78 27.38 35.14
C PRO A 314 1.45 26.75 33.89
N VAL A 315 1.11 25.52 33.54
CA VAL A 315 1.73 24.77 32.44
C VAL A 315 1.23 25.26 31.08
N ILE A 316 -0.02 25.72 30.99
CA ILE A 316 -0.60 26.26 29.74
C ILE A 316 0.08 27.59 29.37
N ALA A 317 0.40 28.43 30.35
CA ALA A 317 1.09 29.71 30.12
C ALA A 317 2.56 29.51 29.68
N ALA A 318 3.27 28.55 30.27
CA ALA A 318 4.66 28.24 29.91
C ALA A 318 4.79 27.52 28.56
N ALA A 319 3.79 26.72 28.17
CA ALA A 319 3.76 26.03 26.87
C ALA A 319 3.55 27.00 25.71
N ASN A 320 2.62 27.95 25.85
CA ASN A 320 2.35 28.95 24.80
C ASN A 320 3.53 29.89 24.54
N ALA A 321 4.32 30.21 25.58
CA ALA A 321 5.53 31.02 25.45
C ALA A 321 6.67 30.30 24.67
N LYS A 322 6.78 28.97 24.80
CA LYS A 322 7.82 28.18 24.09
C LYS A 322 7.46 27.90 22.62
N VAL A 323 6.17 27.82 22.29
CA VAL A 323 5.70 27.65 20.91
C VAL A 323 5.94 28.92 20.08
N ALA A 324 5.70 30.09 20.67
CA ALA A 324 5.97 31.38 20.01
C ALA A 324 7.45 31.56 19.66
N ALA A 325 8.37 31.21 20.56
CA ALA A 325 9.80 31.35 20.36
C ALA A 325 10.38 30.41 19.27
N ARG A 326 9.79 29.23 19.07
CA ARG A 326 10.28 28.24 18.07
C ARG A 326 9.74 28.48 16.67
N LYS A 327 8.54 29.07 16.55
CA LYS A 327 7.98 29.47 15.25
C LYS A 327 8.84 30.56 14.58
N GLU A 328 9.35 31.50 15.36
CA GLU A 328 10.25 32.56 14.88
C GLU A 328 11.60 32.01 14.38
N GLU A 329 12.08 30.89 14.96
CA GLU A 329 13.32 30.23 14.55
C GLU A 329 13.15 29.37 13.28
N ALA A 330 11.95 28.82 13.07
CA ALA A 330 11.61 28.06 11.87
C ALA A 330 11.46 28.96 10.63
N GLU A 331 10.83 30.13 10.78
CA GLU A 331 10.69 31.12 9.70
C GLU A 331 12.07 31.65 9.23
N LYS A 332 13.03 31.81 10.16
CA LYS A 332 14.43 32.18 9.84
C LYS A 332 15.20 31.09 9.07
N LYS A 333 14.83 29.81 9.22
CA LYS A 333 15.49 28.68 8.53
C LYS A 333 14.83 28.35 7.18
N ALA A 334 13.54 28.64 7.00
CA ALA A 334 12.84 28.44 5.74
C ALA A 334 13.39 29.33 4.60
N GLY A 335 13.86 30.54 4.91
CA GLY A 335 14.46 31.46 3.92
C GLY A 335 15.77 30.96 3.29
N VAL A 336 16.43 29.96 3.86
CA VAL A 336 17.73 29.43 3.37
C VAL A 336 17.54 28.22 2.43
N LEU A 337 16.34 27.62 2.37
CA LEU A 337 16.07 26.45 1.52
C LEU A 337 15.84 26.77 0.03
N GLY A 338 15.52 28.02 -0.31
CA GLY A 338 15.27 28.47 -1.69
C GLY A 338 16.48 28.37 -2.64
N ASP A 339 17.71 28.55 -2.13
CA ASP A 339 18.92 28.63 -2.97
C ASP A 339 19.56 27.27 -3.32
N SER A 340 19.11 26.17 -2.72
CA SER A 340 19.80 24.85 -2.87
C SER A 340 19.02 23.79 -3.66
N MET A 341 17.78 24.07 -4.04
CA MET A 341 16.91 23.11 -4.74
C MET A 341 17.36 22.78 -6.18
N PRO A 342 17.75 23.75 -7.04
CA PRO A 342 18.13 23.45 -8.43
C PRO A 342 19.38 22.57 -8.53
N GLY A 343 20.39 22.82 -7.68
CA GLY A 343 21.63 22.05 -7.64
C GLY A 343 21.44 20.62 -7.14
N LYS A 344 20.63 20.42 -6.08
CA LYS A 344 20.35 19.07 -5.54
C LYS A 344 19.46 18.24 -6.47
N LEU A 345 18.55 18.87 -7.21
CA LEU A 345 17.80 18.21 -8.29
C LEU A 345 18.72 17.81 -9.45
N PHE A 346 19.67 18.68 -9.82
CA PHE A 346 20.67 18.39 -10.84
C PHE A 346 21.63 17.27 -10.43
N ASP A 347 22.14 17.26 -9.20
CA ASP A 347 22.99 16.19 -8.69
C ASP A 347 22.22 14.87 -8.58
N ALA A 348 20.96 14.89 -8.13
CA ALA A 348 20.11 13.71 -8.12
C ALA A 348 19.78 13.18 -9.53
N PHE A 349 19.64 14.06 -10.54
CA PHE A 349 19.47 13.67 -11.95
C PHE A 349 20.78 13.18 -12.59
N SER A 350 21.89 13.89 -12.36
CA SER A 350 23.23 13.62 -12.91
C SER A 350 23.81 12.33 -12.34
N ASP A 351 23.66 12.10 -11.02
CA ASP A 351 24.05 10.84 -10.39
C ASP A 351 23.19 9.67 -10.88
N HIS A 352 21.92 9.91 -11.22
CA HIS A 352 21.07 8.86 -11.80
C HIS A 352 21.55 8.44 -13.20
N TYR A 353 22.07 9.36 -14.00
CA TYR A 353 22.61 9.06 -15.33
C TYR A 353 24.07 8.57 -15.31
N LYS A 354 24.90 9.02 -14.37
CA LYS A 354 26.31 8.59 -14.28
C LYS A 354 26.48 7.20 -13.67
N LYS A 355 25.57 6.77 -12.77
CA LYS A 355 25.67 5.44 -12.12
C LYS A 355 25.27 4.26 -12.99
N GLU A 356 24.75 4.48 -14.20
CA GLU A 356 24.39 3.39 -15.13
C GLU A 356 25.53 2.91 -16.02
N SER A 357 26.75 3.44 -15.90
CA SER A 357 27.88 3.05 -16.77
C SER A 357 29.01 2.27 -16.09
N THR A 358 28.85 1.79 -14.85
CA THR A 358 29.81 0.85 -14.26
C THR A 358 29.38 -0.60 -14.57
N PRO A 359 30.07 -1.32 -15.47
CA PRO A 359 29.74 -2.71 -15.77
C PRO A 359 30.37 -3.57 -14.67
N GLY A 360 29.64 -3.79 -13.58
CA GLY A 360 30.13 -4.67 -12.53
C GLY A 360 29.30 -4.68 -11.25
N GLY A 361 28.43 -5.69 -11.13
CA GLY A 361 28.06 -6.26 -9.84
C GLY A 361 26.64 -5.98 -9.34
N GLY A 362 25.75 -6.97 -9.53
CA GLY A 362 24.55 -7.13 -8.70
C GLY A 362 23.27 -6.46 -9.22
N ALA A 363 22.68 -7.04 -10.26
CA ALA A 363 21.28 -6.77 -10.60
C ALA A 363 20.38 -7.31 -9.47
N GLY A 364 19.86 -6.43 -8.63
CA GLY A 364 18.80 -6.77 -7.69
C GLY A 364 18.85 -6.01 -6.37
N GLY A 365 18.30 -4.79 -6.35
CA GLY A 365 17.88 -4.16 -5.10
C GLY A 365 18.38 -2.75 -4.84
N GLY A 366 18.23 -1.82 -5.78
CA GLY A 366 18.31 -0.40 -5.44
C GLY A 366 17.21 -0.01 -4.44
N ALA A 367 17.46 0.98 -3.58
CA ALA A 367 16.47 1.50 -2.63
C ALA A 367 15.15 1.90 -3.31
N LEU A 368 15.21 2.39 -4.55
CA LEU A 368 14.05 2.71 -5.39
C LEU A 368 13.21 1.46 -5.71
N GLY A 369 13.85 0.36 -6.13
CA GLY A 369 13.14 -0.88 -6.45
C GLY A 369 12.43 -1.46 -5.22
N ASN A 370 13.02 -1.32 -4.03
CA ASN A 370 12.35 -1.74 -2.79
C ASN A 370 11.14 -0.85 -2.43
N LEU A 371 11.17 0.44 -2.77
CA LEU A 371 10.06 1.36 -2.55
C LEU A 371 8.91 1.06 -3.53
N ASP A 372 9.21 0.88 -4.82
CA ASP A 372 8.21 0.54 -5.84
C ASP A 372 7.50 -0.78 -5.51
N ARG A 373 8.25 -1.78 -5.02
CA ARG A 373 7.70 -3.06 -4.57
C ARG A 373 6.78 -2.90 -3.35
N LYS A 374 7.14 -2.06 -2.38
CA LYS A 374 6.27 -1.75 -1.23
C LYS A 374 4.98 -1.06 -1.67
N LEU A 375 5.08 -0.07 -2.55
CA LEU A 375 3.92 0.63 -3.12
C LEU A 375 3.04 -0.31 -3.92
N LEU A 376 3.63 -1.23 -4.68
CA LEU A 376 2.91 -2.25 -5.44
C LEU A 376 2.08 -3.16 -4.51
N ILE A 377 2.66 -3.67 -3.42
CA ILE A 377 1.91 -4.48 -2.43
C ILE A 377 0.81 -3.65 -1.78
N GLN A 378 1.10 -2.42 -1.35
CA GLN A 378 0.13 -1.55 -0.71
C GLN A 378 -1.05 -1.26 -1.65
N ASN A 379 -0.76 -0.97 -2.93
CA ASN A 379 -1.77 -0.77 -3.96
C ASN A 379 -2.61 -2.04 -4.18
N LEU A 380 -1.98 -3.21 -4.24
CA LEU A 380 -2.69 -4.48 -4.37
C LEU A 380 -3.58 -4.76 -3.16
N MET A 381 -3.11 -4.53 -1.94
CA MET A 381 -3.92 -4.71 -0.74
C MET A 381 -5.13 -3.77 -0.66
N ALA A 382 -4.98 -2.54 -1.17
CA ALA A 382 -6.06 -1.56 -1.19
C ALA A 382 -7.10 -1.85 -2.29
N THR A 383 -6.64 -2.25 -3.49
CA THR A 383 -7.47 -2.38 -4.69
C THR A 383 -8.02 -3.78 -4.93
N ASP A 384 -7.33 -4.81 -4.46
CA ASP A 384 -7.71 -6.20 -4.71
C ASP A 384 -8.72 -6.71 -3.67
N PRO A 385 -9.95 -7.06 -4.07
CA PRO A 385 -10.99 -7.47 -3.13
C PRO A 385 -10.67 -8.77 -2.40
N ILE A 386 -9.84 -9.64 -3.00
CA ILE A 386 -9.44 -10.91 -2.38
C ILE A 386 -8.33 -10.63 -1.36
N LEU A 387 -7.26 -9.94 -1.76
CA LEU A 387 -6.12 -9.68 -0.87
C LEU A 387 -6.50 -8.81 0.33
N LYS A 388 -7.48 -7.91 0.19
CA LYS A 388 -8.01 -7.08 1.28
C LYS A 388 -8.61 -7.89 2.44
N THR A 389 -9.05 -9.12 2.19
CA THR A 389 -9.63 -9.99 3.25
C THR A 389 -8.58 -10.72 4.08
N TYR A 390 -7.32 -10.73 3.68
CA TYR A 390 -6.25 -11.44 4.36
C TYR A 390 -5.39 -10.53 5.23
N ASN A 391 -4.71 -11.14 6.23
CA ASN A 391 -3.82 -10.41 7.13
C ASN A 391 -2.64 -9.79 6.34
N PRO A 392 -2.35 -8.48 6.49
CA PRO A 392 -1.27 -7.80 5.77
C PRO A 392 0.09 -8.44 5.95
N LYS A 393 0.39 -8.95 7.15
CA LYS A 393 1.66 -9.63 7.43
C LYS A 393 1.83 -10.87 6.54
N ARG A 394 0.76 -11.65 6.38
CA ARG A 394 0.78 -12.86 5.55
C ARG A 394 0.94 -12.55 4.06
N VAL A 395 0.34 -11.45 3.58
CA VAL A 395 0.51 -10.99 2.19
C VAL A 395 1.97 -10.55 1.99
N ALA A 396 2.55 -9.83 2.94
CA ALA A 396 3.96 -9.41 2.90
C ALA A 396 4.92 -10.62 2.92
N ASP A 397 4.71 -11.59 3.82
CA ASP A 397 5.52 -12.81 3.90
C ASP A 397 5.44 -13.62 2.58
N SER A 398 4.25 -13.72 1.99
CA SER A 398 4.04 -14.40 0.70
C SER A 398 4.75 -13.66 -0.43
N TYR A 399 4.73 -12.33 -0.42
CA TYR A 399 5.44 -11.53 -1.40
C TYR A 399 6.96 -11.65 -1.25
N GLU A 400 7.48 -11.72 -0.04
CA GLU A 400 8.91 -11.92 0.19
C GLU A 400 9.37 -13.29 -0.33
N GLN A 401 8.56 -14.34 -0.14
CA GLN A 401 8.81 -15.65 -0.75
C GLN A 401 8.83 -15.57 -2.28
N PHE A 402 7.84 -14.88 -2.88
CA PHE A 402 7.80 -14.65 -4.33
C PHE A 402 9.05 -13.90 -4.81
N LEU A 403 9.47 -12.86 -4.07
CA LEU A 403 10.63 -12.03 -4.37
C LEU A 403 11.93 -12.85 -4.44
N ARG A 404 12.11 -13.79 -3.52
CA ARG A 404 13.30 -14.64 -3.45
C ARG A 404 13.42 -15.57 -4.65
N LEU A 405 12.30 -15.96 -5.25
CA LEU A 405 12.26 -16.93 -6.36
C LEU A 405 12.29 -16.26 -7.72
N ALA A 406 11.57 -15.13 -7.86
CA ALA A 406 11.37 -14.46 -9.12
C ALA A 406 11.53 -12.93 -8.99
N PRO A 407 12.75 -12.44 -8.73
CA PRO A 407 13.02 -11.03 -8.46
C PRO A 407 12.75 -10.11 -9.65
N GLU A 408 12.77 -10.60 -10.89
CA GLU A 408 12.44 -9.77 -12.06
C GLU A 408 10.92 -9.68 -12.26
N LEU A 409 10.21 -10.78 -12.00
CA LEU A 409 8.74 -10.82 -12.08
C LEU A 409 8.06 -10.08 -10.92
N SER A 410 8.77 -9.80 -9.84
CA SER A 410 8.21 -9.07 -8.68
C SER A 410 7.77 -7.65 -8.99
N ASN A 411 8.21 -7.10 -10.11
CA ASN A 411 7.84 -5.78 -10.58
C ASN A 411 6.57 -5.80 -11.44
N GLU A 412 6.14 -6.97 -11.92
CA GLU A 412 4.97 -7.14 -12.78
C GLU A 412 3.69 -7.28 -11.94
N LYS A 413 2.91 -6.19 -11.87
CA LYS A 413 1.73 -6.07 -10.99
C LYS A 413 0.74 -7.23 -11.12
N GLU A 414 0.40 -7.62 -12.35
CA GLU A 414 -0.63 -8.65 -12.59
C GLU A 414 -0.14 -10.06 -12.24
N ILE A 415 1.14 -10.35 -12.49
CA ILE A 415 1.76 -11.63 -12.11
C ILE A 415 1.81 -11.73 -10.59
N VAL A 416 2.30 -10.68 -9.93
CA VAL A 416 2.32 -10.60 -8.46
C VAL A 416 0.91 -10.76 -7.89
N ARG A 417 -0.08 -10.06 -8.44
CA ARG A 417 -1.47 -10.16 -7.97
C ARG A 417 -1.99 -11.59 -8.03
N SER A 418 -1.85 -12.25 -9.18
CA SER A 418 -2.35 -13.62 -9.37
C SER A 418 -1.67 -14.60 -8.41
N HIS A 419 -0.35 -14.51 -8.27
CA HIS A 419 0.42 -15.40 -7.41
C HIS A 419 0.20 -15.13 -5.93
N LEU A 420 0.08 -13.88 -5.50
CA LEU A 420 -0.24 -13.56 -4.12
C LEU A 420 -1.63 -14.10 -3.73
N ARG A 421 -2.63 -13.98 -4.60
CA ARG A 421 -3.95 -14.60 -4.35
C ARG A 421 -3.83 -16.11 -4.15
N GLN A 422 -3.03 -16.76 -4.99
CA GLN A 422 -2.80 -18.21 -4.91
C GLN A 422 -2.02 -18.62 -3.65
N MET A 423 -0.90 -17.95 -3.34
CA MET A 423 -0.06 -18.25 -2.17
C MET A 423 -0.79 -17.97 -0.86
N VAL A 424 -1.50 -16.85 -0.78
CA VAL A 424 -2.26 -16.48 0.41
C VAL A 424 -3.47 -17.40 0.58
N ALA A 425 -4.07 -17.93 -0.49
CA ALA A 425 -5.12 -18.95 -0.37
C ALA A 425 -4.58 -20.33 0.03
N SER A 426 -3.43 -20.75 -0.51
CA SER A 426 -2.86 -22.11 -0.34
C SER A 426 -1.98 -22.30 0.89
N GLN A 427 -1.74 -21.25 1.69
CA GLN A 427 -0.84 -21.22 2.86
C GLN A 427 0.65 -21.44 2.55
N ALA A 428 1.00 -22.09 1.44
CA ALA A 428 2.37 -22.28 0.99
C ALA A 428 2.45 -22.35 -0.52
N MET A 429 3.54 -21.87 -1.09
CA MET A 429 3.82 -22.05 -2.51
C MET A 429 4.12 -23.53 -2.79
N THR A 430 3.47 -24.10 -3.80
CA THR A 430 3.75 -25.48 -4.19
C THR A 430 5.10 -25.56 -4.91
N ALA A 431 5.78 -26.71 -4.81
CA ALA A 431 7.06 -26.91 -5.50
C ALA A 431 6.94 -26.75 -7.02
N PHE A 432 5.77 -27.09 -7.58
CA PHE A 432 5.47 -26.91 -8.99
C PHE A 432 5.35 -25.43 -9.37
N ASP A 433 4.60 -24.63 -8.60
CA ASP A 433 4.48 -23.19 -8.84
C ASP A 433 5.85 -22.49 -8.72
N GLY A 434 6.67 -22.92 -7.75
CA GLY A 434 8.03 -22.43 -7.60
C GLY A 434 8.91 -22.68 -8.82
N ALA A 435 8.86 -23.90 -9.39
CA ALA A 435 9.60 -24.24 -10.60
C ALA A 435 9.13 -23.40 -11.80
N GLN A 436 7.82 -23.24 -11.98
CA GLN A 436 7.28 -22.40 -13.05
C GLN A 436 7.71 -20.93 -12.94
N LEU A 437 7.72 -20.39 -11.73
CA LEU A 437 8.17 -19.01 -11.48
C LEU A 437 9.65 -18.82 -11.80
N MET A 438 10.50 -19.76 -11.40
CA MET A 438 11.93 -19.70 -11.70
C MET A 438 12.19 -19.79 -13.20
N ASP A 439 11.47 -20.65 -13.92
CA ASP A 439 11.57 -20.79 -15.37
C ASP A 439 11.11 -19.52 -16.09
N ALA A 440 9.98 -18.95 -15.68
CA ALA A 440 9.45 -17.70 -16.23
C ALA A 440 10.40 -16.52 -15.96
N ASN A 441 10.94 -16.43 -14.74
CA ASN A 441 11.92 -15.39 -14.37
C ASN A 441 13.22 -15.53 -15.19
N THR A 442 13.69 -16.75 -15.41
CA THR A 442 14.88 -17.03 -16.24
C THR A 442 14.64 -16.65 -17.70
N LYS A 443 13.46 -16.94 -18.25
CA LYS A 443 13.08 -16.53 -19.61
C LYS A 443 13.03 -15.02 -19.75
N LEU A 444 12.43 -14.32 -18.78
CA LEU A 444 12.35 -12.86 -18.78
C LEU A 444 13.75 -12.22 -18.68
N LEU A 445 14.62 -12.77 -17.83
CA LEU A 445 16.01 -12.32 -17.73
C LEU A 445 16.76 -12.50 -19.06
N LYS A 446 16.61 -13.65 -19.72
CA LYS A 446 17.20 -13.90 -21.05
C LYS A 446 16.66 -12.92 -22.10
N GLN A 447 15.35 -12.64 -22.07
CA GLN A 447 14.74 -11.68 -22.98
C GLN A 447 15.31 -10.27 -22.77
N LYS A 448 15.39 -9.80 -21.52
CA LYS A 448 16.02 -8.50 -21.18
C LYS A 448 17.49 -8.44 -21.60
N GLN A 449 18.23 -9.54 -21.46
CA GLN A 449 19.62 -9.63 -21.92
C GLN A 449 19.73 -9.53 -23.45
N MET A 450 18.81 -10.14 -24.20
CA MET A 450 18.78 -10.03 -25.65
C MET A 450 18.36 -8.62 -26.12
N GLU A 451 17.40 -8.00 -25.44
CA GLU A 451 16.94 -6.63 -25.72
C GLU A 451 18.01 -5.58 -25.37
N GLY A 452 18.77 -5.79 -24.28
CA GLY A 452 19.88 -4.92 -23.88
C GLY A 452 21.20 -5.16 -24.61
N GLY A 453 21.41 -6.36 -25.16
CA GLY A 453 22.67 -6.79 -25.79
C GLY A 453 22.78 -6.57 -27.30
N ALA A 454 21.71 -6.15 -27.97
CA ALA A 454 21.67 -6.02 -29.43
C ALA A 454 21.63 -4.54 -29.89
N ARG A 455 22.71 -3.79 -29.63
CA ARG A 455 23.14 -2.79 -30.62
C ARG A 455 24.32 -3.39 -31.36
N PRO A 456 24.16 -3.83 -32.63
CA PRO A 456 25.32 -4.18 -33.43
C PRO A 456 26.22 -2.96 -33.47
N ILE A 457 27.43 -3.10 -32.93
CA ILE A 457 28.51 -2.14 -33.16
C ILE A 457 28.65 -2.12 -34.68
N LYS A 458 28.17 -1.05 -35.31
CA LYS A 458 28.49 -0.80 -36.71
C LYS A 458 30.00 -0.63 -36.73
N GLU A 459 30.70 -1.65 -37.22
CA GLU A 459 32.10 -1.51 -37.62
C GLU A 459 32.14 -0.42 -38.70
N GLU A 460 32.55 0.78 -38.30
CA GLU A 460 32.95 1.82 -39.24
C GLU A 460 34.17 1.31 -40.02
N LYS A 461 34.00 1.17 -41.34
CA LYS A 461 35.07 1.05 -42.31
C LYS A 461 35.42 2.42 -42.87
#